data_AF-A0A9D8NKU6-F1
#
_entry.id   AF-A0A9D8NKU6-F1
#
_cell.length_a   1.000
_cell.length_b   1.000
_cell.length_c   1.000
_cell.angle_alpha   90.00
_cell.angle_beta   90.00
_cell.angle_gamma   90.00
#
_symmetry.space_group_name_H-M   'P 1'
#
loop_
_entity.id
_entity.type
_entity.pdbx_description
1 polymer ?
#
loop_
_entity_poly.entity_id
_entity_poly.type
_entity_poly.pdbx_seq_one_letter_code
_entity_poly.pdbx_strand_id
1 'polypeptide(L)'
;MKTPLLALTLGLALAPRTFAADAKPEAGTYLTIEQARAAGPDIDLQGEYADAKLGAQVIAMGNATFRVVFHQGGLPGAGWDKSAKVEAESKRDGDNVTFTLPAGGKATLTKDSLTGMNDQKPFTLKKVSRASPTLGAKPPAGAVVLFDGTSFDAFAGGHEDDLKRRLLAPGTKTKRDDFQNFTLHCEFLLPFKPLGRGQGRANSGVYMQDRYEVQVLDSFGLKGQNNECGGLYSKTAPSVNMCFPPLVWQTYDIEFAAAKFDAEGKKTSNAVITVRHNGVVIHDKQEINGPTGGGKPESPQGGPIQLQGHGNPVFYRNVWVVVK
;
A
#
# COMPACT_ATOMS: atom_id res chain seq x y z
N MET A 1 -3.94 65.78 -28.10
CA MET A 1 -2.82 66.15 -27.21
C MET A 1 -3.00 65.43 -25.88
N LYS A 2 -1.94 64.75 -25.43
CA LYS A 2 -1.68 64.20 -24.08
C LYS A 2 -2.39 62.88 -23.65
N THR A 3 -1.61 61.81 -23.81
CA THR A 3 -1.48 60.64 -22.92
C THR A 3 -1.09 61.06 -21.49
N PRO A 4 -1.46 60.28 -20.46
CA PRO A 4 -0.50 59.36 -19.78
C PRO A 4 -1.15 57.97 -19.49
N LEU A 5 -0.50 56.82 -19.69
CA LEU A 5 0.55 56.10 -18.94
C LEU A 5 0.15 55.46 -17.58
N LEU A 6 0.03 54.12 -17.62
CA LEU A 6 0.29 53.05 -16.63
C LEU A 6 -0.46 52.96 -15.27
N ALA A 7 -1.10 51.81 -15.04
CA ALA A 7 -0.72 50.88 -13.96
C ALA A 7 -1.27 49.46 -14.23
N LEU A 8 -0.35 48.51 -14.44
CA LEU A 8 -0.57 47.08 -14.47
C LEU A 8 -0.72 46.58 -13.02
N THR A 9 -1.81 45.88 -12.68
CA THR A 9 -1.86 45.05 -11.47
C THR A 9 -2.21 43.61 -11.83
N LEU A 10 -1.18 42.78 -11.72
CA LEU A 10 -1.20 41.33 -11.86
C LEU A 10 -1.81 40.73 -10.58
N GLY A 11 -3.07 40.29 -10.65
CA GLY A 11 -3.71 39.53 -9.58
C GLY A 11 -3.41 38.05 -9.73
N LEU A 12 -2.29 37.59 -9.15
CA LEU A 12 -1.98 36.17 -9.00
C LEU A 12 -2.93 35.56 -7.95
N ALA A 13 -3.98 34.86 -8.40
CA ALA A 13 -4.82 34.08 -7.49
C ALA A 13 -4.08 32.77 -7.14
N LEU A 14 -3.27 32.78 -6.07
CA LEU A 14 -2.86 31.55 -5.40
C LEU A 14 -4.10 30.95 -4.72
N ALA A 15 -4.65 29.91 -5.31
CA ALA A 15 -5.53 29.00 -4.58
C ALA A 15 -4.66 28.26 -3.53
N PRO A 16 -5.00 28.28 -2.24
CA PRO A 16 -4.31 27.47 -1.25
C PRO A 16 -4.55 26.00 -1.60
N ARG A 17 -3.45 25.24 -1.76
CA ARG A 17 -3.51 23.77 -1.76
C ARG A 17 -3.89 23.36 -0.34
N THR A 18 -5.14 22.98 -0.15
CA THR A 18 -5.55 22.28 1.07
C THR A 18 -4.89 20.91 1.05
N PHE A 19 -3.85 20.73 1.87
CA PHE A 19 -3.45 19.40 2.29
C PHE A 19 -4.67 18.83 3.04
N ALA A 20 -5.25 17.75 2.51
CA ALA A 20 -6.33 17.06 3.20
C ALA A 20 -5.77 16.60 4.54
N ALA A 21 -6.22 17.25 5.63
CA ALA A 21 -5.93 16.82 6.98
C ALA A 21 -6.41 15.38 7.16
N ASP A 22 -5.66 14.59 7.91
CA ASP A 22 -6.05 13.23 8.27
C ASP A 22 -7.48 13.23 8.81
N ALA A 23 -8.36 12.54 8.10
CA ALA A 23 -9.75 12.42 8.53
C ALA A 23 -9.81 11.53 9.78
N LYS A 24 -10.62 11.94 10.76
CA LYS A 24 -10.91 11.10 11.94
C LYS A 24 -11.36 9.70 11.48
N PRO A 25 -10.85 8.61 12.09
CA PRO A 25 -11.21 7.25 11.68
C PRO A 25 -12.73 7.04 11.70
N GLU A 26 -13.28 6.54 10.60
CA GLU A 26 -14.70 6.14 10.52
C GLU A 26 -14.99 5.01 11.51
N ALA A 27 -16.24 4.89 11.96
CA ALA A 27 -16.69 3.75 12.76
C ALA A 27 -16.29 2.43 12.08
N GLY A 28 -15.54 1.58 12.78
CA GLY A 28 -14.97 0.36 12.21
C GLY A 28 -13.56 0.49 11.63
N THR A 29 -12.82 1.55 11.94
CA THR A 29 -11.39 1.71 11.63
C THR A 29 -10.56 1.54 12.90
N TYR A 30 -9.65 0.57 12.91
CA TYR A 30 -8.82 0.24 14.07
C TYR A 30 -7.33 0.37 13.72
N LEU A 31 -6.58 1.08 14.55
CA LEU A 31 -5.17 1.42 14.29
C LEU A 31 -4.18 0.51 15.04
N THR A 32 -4.68 -0.29 15.98
CA THR A 32 -3.91 -1.28 16.74
C THR A 32 -4.66 -2.60 16.87
N ILE A 33 -3.95 -3.68 17.20
CA ILE A 33 -4.53 -4.99 17.43
C ILE A 33 -5.47 -4.96 18.64
N GLU A 34 -5.12 -4.21 19.68
CA GLU A 34 -5.93 -4.05 20.89
C GLU A 34 -7.27 -3.38 20.58
N GLN A 35 -7.25 -2.29 19.79
CA GLN A 35 -8.47 -1.63 19.32
C GLN A 35 -9.34 -2.58 18.49
N ALA A 36 -8.72 -3.35 17.59
CA ALA A 36 -9.43 -4.31 16.75
C ALA A 36 -10.05 -5.45 17.57
N ARG A 37 -9.32 -6.02 18.53
CA ARG A 37 -9.80 -7.07 19.44
C ARG A 37 -10.93 -6.59 20.35
N ALA A 38 -10.85 -5.34 20.82
CA ALA A 38 -11.92 -4.73 21.60
C ALA A 38 -13.25 -4.64 20.83
N ALA A 39 -13.20 -4.59 19.50
CA ALA A 39 -14.38 -4.60 18.63
C ALA A 39 -14.89 -5.99 18.26
N GLY A 40 -14.11 -7.05 18.51
CA GLY A 40 -14.49 -8.43 18.27
C GLY A 40 -13.32 -9.33 17.83
N PRO A 41 -13.57 -10.65 17.69
CA PRO A 41 -12.53 -11.63 17.41
C PRO A 41 -12.09 -11.67 15.94
N ASP A 42 -12.65 -10.82 15.07
CA ASP A 42 -12.45 -10.93 13.63
C ASP A 42 -10.99 -10.74 13.21
N ILE A 43 -10.24 -9.89 13.94
CA ILE A 43 -8.80 -9.69 13.69
C ILE A 43 -7.96 -10.93 14.04
N ASP A 44 -8.40 -11.75 14.99
CA ASP A 44 -7.71 -12.98 15.37
C ASP A 44 -7.97 -14.13 14.40
N LEU A 45 -9.04 -14.05 13.60
CA LEU A 45 -9.35 -15.02 12.55
C LEU A 45 -8.78 -14.60 11.18
N GLN A 46 -8.72 -13.30 10.91
CA GLN A 46 -8.08 -12.78 9.71
C GLN A 46 -6.58 -13.12 9.69
N GLY A 47 -6.07 -13.41 8.49
CA GLY A 47 -4.64 -13.60 8.27
C GLY A 47 -4.35 -14.66 7.21
N GLU A 48 -3.11 -15.12 7.22
CA GLU A 48 -2.62 -16.14 6.30
C GLU A 48 -2.52 -17.49 7.01
N TYR A 49 -2.89 -18.55 6.29
CA TYR A 49 -2.83 -19.93 6.76
C TYR A 49 -2.15 -20.75 5.68
N ALA A 50 -1.15 -21.56 6.02
CA ALA A 50 -0.43 -22.30 5.00
C ALA A 50 0.20 -23.60 5.51
N ASP A 51 0.50 -24.47 4.54
CA ASP A 51 1.50 -25.52 4.63
C ASP A 51 2.44 -25.44 3.41
N ALA A 52 3.20 -26.51 3.14
CA ALA A 52 4.16 -26.55 2.03
C ALA A 52 3.53 -26.65 0.62
N LYS A 53 2.22 -26.87 0.50
CA LYS A 53 1.53 -27.17 -0.76
C LYS A 53 0.25 -26.38 -0.98
N LEU A 54 -0.27 -25.68 0.04
CA LEU A 54 -1.49 -24.91 -0.04
C LEU A 54 -1.39 -23.68 0.88
N GLY A 55 -1.77 -22.52 0.35
CA GLY A 55 -1.95 -21.29 1.11
C GLY A 55 -3.42 -20.86 1.11
N ALA A 56 -3.83 -20.16 2.15
CA ALA A 56 -5.13 -19.51 2.25
C ALA A 56 -4.97 -18.12 2.88
N GLN A 57 -5.61 -17.13 2.28
CA GLN A 57 -5.77 -15.80 2.86
C GLN A 57 -7.22 -15.68 3.34
N VAL A 58 -7.41 -15.42 4.62
CA VAL A 58 -8.72 -15.26 5.25
C VAL A 58 -8.92 -13.80 5.59
N ILE A 59 -9.96 -13.18 5.05
CA ILE A 59 -10.24 -11.76 5.12
C ILE A 59 -11.51 -11.54 5.95
N ALA A 60 -11.41 -10.68 6.97
CA ALA A 60 -12.60 -10.23 7.69
C ALA A 60 -13.35 -9.19 6.84
N MET A 61 -14.61 -9.49 6.55
CA MET A 61 -15.50 -8.65 5.75
C MET A 61 -16.46 -7.83 6.61
N GLY A 62 -16.32 -7.90 7.94
CA GLY A 62 -17.18 -7.25 8.91
C GLY A 62 -18.53 -7.96 9.08
N ASN A 63 -19.28 -7.56 10.11
CA ASN A 63 -20.55 -8.19 10.48
C ASN A 63 -20.42 -9.72 10.60
N ALA A 64 -19.32 -10.19 11.21
CA ALA A 64 -18.97 -11.61 11.36
C ALA A 64 -18.83 -12.38 10.03
N THR A 65 -18.77 -11.69 8.88
CA THR A 65 -18.57 -12.32 7.57
C THR A 65 -17.08 -12.44 7.27
N PHE A 66 -16.67 -13.57 6.71
CA PHE A 66 -15.31 -13.82 6.27
C PHE A 66 -15.31 -14.31 4.84
N ARG A 67 -14.24 -13.96 4.12
CA ARG A 67 -13.87 -14.58 2.84
C ARG A 67 -12.60 -15.39 3.04
N VAL A 68 -12.53 -16.56 2.43
CA VAL A 68 -11.29 -17.31 2.27
C VAL A 68 -10.90 -17.36 0.80
N VAL A 69 -9.61 -17.21 0.52
CA VAL A 69 -9.02 -17.27 -0.82
C VAL A 69 -7.88 -18.28 -0.77
N PHE A 70 -8.07 -19.43 -1.40
CA PHE A 70 -7.07 -20.50 -1.48
C PHE A 70 -6.14 -20.32 -2.68
N HIS A 71 -4.87 -20.70 -2.49
CA HIS A 71 -3.76 -20.58 -3.44
C HIS A 71 -2.99 -21.91 -3.47
N GLN A 72 -3.01 -22.61 -4.61
CA GLN A 72 -2.32 -23.89 -4.76
C GLN A 72 -0.79 -23.69 -4.79
N GLY A 73 -0.04 -24.58 -4.15
CA GLY A 73 1.42 -24.50 -4.06
C GLY A 73 1.95 -23.62 -2.92
N GLY A 74 1.13 -22.72 -2.36
CA GLY A 74 1.52 -21.86 -1.24
C GLY A 74 0.88 -20.47 -1.29
N LEU A 75 1.33 -19.55 -0.45
CA LEU A 75 0.82 -18.18 -0.40
C LEU A 75 1.39 -17.32 -1.55
N PRO A 76 0.77 -16.16 -1.87
CA PRO A 76 1.36 -15.19 -2.79
C PRO A 76 2.80 -14.82 -2.39
N GLY A 77 3.72 -14.91 -3.35
CA GLY A 77 5.17 -14.69 -3.15
C GLY A 77 5.88 -15.78 -2.34
N ALA A 78 5.18 -16.86 -1.96
CA ALA A 78 5.73 -17.97 -1.18
C ALA A 78 5.06 -19.29 -1.60
N GLY A 79 5.35 -19.72 -2.84
CA GLY A 79 4.97 -21.03 -3.35
C GLY A 79 3.73 -21.07 -4.24
N TRP A 80 2.86 -20.05 -4.23
CA TRP A 80 1.68 -20.04 -5.12
C TRP A 80 2.09 -20.23 -6.59
N ASP A 81 1.56 -21.27 -7.22
CA ASP A 81 1.87 -21.69 -8.59
C ASP A 81 1.16 -20.84 -9.66
N LYS A 82 0.42 -19.80 -9.25
CA LYS A 82 -0.41 -18.92 -10.10
C LYS A 82 -1.62 -19.59 -10.74
N SER A 83 -1.99 -20.79 -10.29
CA SER A 83 -3.27 -21.41 -10.64
C SER A 83 -4.46 -20.57 -10.19
N ALA A 84 -5.63 -20.86 -10.75
CA ALA A 84 -6.87 -20.20 -10.38
C ALA A 84 -7.15 -20.36 -8.87
N LYS A 85 -7.55 -19.26 -8.24
CA LYS A 85 -7.90 -19.23 -6.82
C LYS A 85 -9.27 -19.87 -6.60
N VAL A 86 -9.45 -20.46 -5.42
CA VAL A 86 -10.77 -20.89 -4.94
C VAL A 86 -11.20 -19.95 -3.83
N GLU A 87 -12.38 -19.36 -3.95
CA GLU A 87 -12.92 -18.41 -2.98
C GLU A 87 -14.23 -18.93 -2.37
N ALA A 88 -14.43 -18.65 -1.09
CA ALA A 88 -15.69 -18.90 -0.41
C ALA A 88 -15.94 -17.82 0.65
N GLU A 89 -17.21 -17.55 0.95
CA GLU A 89 -17.62 -16.67 2.03
C GLU A 89 -18.54 -17.41 3.00
N SER A 90 -18.43 -17.07 4.28
CA SER A 90 -19.32 -17.59 5.31
C SER A 90 -19.35 -16.65 6.52
N LYS A 91 -20.31 -16.89 7.42
CA LYS A 91 -20.41 -16.18 8.69
C LYS A 91 -19.78 -16.99 9.81
N ARG A 92 -19.19 -16.28 10.75
CA ARG A 92 -18.70 -16.84 12.01
C ARG A 92 -19.86 -17.26 12.89
N ASP A 93 -19.70 -18.45 13.47
CA ASP A 93 -20.55 -19.01 14.51
C ASP A 93 -19.67 -19.34 15.72
N GLY A 94 -19.87 -18.63 16.83
CA GLY A 94 -18.96 -18.63 17.97
C GLY A 94 -17.54 -18.21 17.56
N ASP A 95 -16.57 -19.09 17.81
CA ASP A 95 -15.15 -18.85 17.52
C ASP A 95 -14.70 -19.36 16.15
N ASN A 96 -15.62 -19.96 15.37
CA ASN A 96 -15.31 -20.69 14.15
C ASN A 96 -16.02 -20.13 12.93
N VAL A 97 -15.45 -20.36 11.74
CA VAL A 97 -16.12 -20.09 10.45
C VAL A 97 -16.09 -21.37 9.62
N THR A 98 -17.25 -21.86 9.19
CA THR A 98 -17.31 -23.01 8.28
C THR A 98 -17.68 -22.54 6.88
N PHE A 99 -16.73 -22.68 5.94
CA PHE A 99 -16.90 -22.38 4.52
C PHE A 99 -17.40 -23.62 3.77
N THR A 100 -18.33 -23.41 2.86
CA THR A 100 -18.70 -24.40 1.84
C THR A 100 -17.85 -24.14 0.60
N LEU A 101 -17.08 -25.13 0.18
CA LEU A 101 -16.20 -25.07 -1.00
C LEU A 101 -16.90 -25.68 -2.22
N PRO A 102 -16.36 -25.48 -3.44
CA PRO A 102 -16.82 -26.19 -4.63
C PRO A 102 -16.86 -27.72 -4.43
N ALA A 103 -17.72 -28.39 -5.21
CA ALA A 103 -17.92 -29.85 -5.14
C ALA A 103 -18.34 -30.39 -3.75
N GLY A 104 -18.87 -29.53 -2.86
CA GLY A 104 -19.36 -29.93 -1.54
C GLY A 104 -18.27 -30.07 -0.48
N GLY A 105 -17.04 -29.65 -0.77
CA GLY A 105 -15.97 -29.55 0.23
C GLY A 105 -16.33 -28.59 1.37
N LYS A 106 -15.67 -28.74 2.52
CA LYS A 106 -15.84 -27.83 3.66
C LYS A 106 -14.49 -27.47 4.25
N ALA A 107 -14.39 -26.25 4.75
CA ALA A 107 -13.24 -25.80 5.54
C ALA A 107 -13.72 -25.08 6.80
N THR A 108 -13.14 -25.42 7.95
CA THR A 108 -13.41 -24.79 9.24
C THR A 108 -12.20 -24.01 9.69
N LEU A 109 -12.41 -22.72 9.88
CA LEU A 109 -11.44 -21.78 10.41
C LEU A 109 -11.59 -21.69 11.92
N THR A 110 -10.44 -21.64 12.58
CA THR A 110 -10.24 -21.29 13.98
C THR A 110 -9.16 -20.20 14.03
N LYS A 111 -8.88 -19.63 15.22
CA LYS A 111 -7.79 -18.64 15.38
C LYS A 111 -6.39 -19.19 15.02
N ASP A 112 -6.19 -20.51 15.09
CA ASP A 112 -4.87 -21.14 14.95
C ASP A 112 -4.71 -21.91 13.62
N SER A 113 -5.82 -22.32 13.00
CA SER A 113 -5.80 -23.20 11.84
C SER A 113 -7.04 -23.11 10.95
N LEU A 114 -6.87 -23.51 9.70
CA LEU A 114 -7.92 -23.77 8.72
C LEU A 114 -7.84 -25.22 8.28
N THR A 115 -8.83 -26.03 8.67
CA THR A 115 -8.88 -27.46 8.38
C THR A 115 -10.03 -27.78 7.45
N GLY A 116 -9.91 -28.80 6.60
CA GLY A 116 -10.99 -29.08 5.68
C GLY A 116 -10.76 -30.29 4.78
N MET A 117 -11.67 -30.46 3.84
CA MET A 117 -11.64 -31.50 2.82
C MET A 117 -11.70 -30.84 1.44
N ASN A 118 -10.77 -31.22 0.55
CA ASN A 118 -10.81 -30.88 -0.87
C ASN A 118 -10.78 -32.18 -1.68
N ASP A 119 -11.80 -32.46 -2.47
CA ASP A 119 -11.95 -33.73 -3.23
C ASP A 119 -11.60 -34.97 -2.38
N GLN A 120 -12.23 -35.07 -1.19
CA GLN A 120 -12.03 -36.14 -0.20
C GLN A 120 -10.63 -36.21 0.44
N LYS A 121 -9.70 -35.30 0.12
CA LYS A 121 -8.40 -35.21 0.76
C LYS A 121 -8.43 -34.23 1.93
N PRO A 122 -8.09 -34.65 3.16
CA PRO A 122 -8.02 -33.74 4.29
C PRO A 122 -6.82 -32.80 4.14
N PHE A 123 -6.98 -31.58 4.60
CA PHE A 123 -5.89 -30.61 4.75
C PHE A 123 -5.97 -29.91 6.11
N THR A 124 -4.83 -29.38 6.56
CA THR A 124 -4.74 -28.54 7.75
C THR A 124 -3.68 -27.48 7.50
N LEU A 125 -4.11 -26.22 7.45
CA LEU A 125 -3.24 -25.07 7.29
C LEU A 125 -3.09 -24.40 8.66
N LYS A 126 -1.86 -24.16 9.09
CA LYS A 126 -1.58 -23.41 10.32
C LYS A 126 -1.57 -21.92 10.02
N LYS A 127 -2.04 -21.10 10.97
CA LYS A 127 -1.88 -19.65 10.85
C LYS A 127 -0.40 -19.31 10.78
N VAL A 128 -0.02 -18.46 9.83
CA VAL A 128 1.35 -17.97 9.64
C VAL A 128 1.38 -16.47 9.74
N SER A 129 2.48 -15.94 10.27
CA SER A 129 2.76 -14.51 10.30
C SER A 129 4.04 -14.27 9.52
N ARG A 130 3.95 -13.53 8.41
CA ARG A 130 5.09 -13.13 7.59
C ARG A 130 5.46 -11.69 7.88
N ALA A 131 6.74 -11.40 7.79
CA ALA A 131 7.28 -10.06 7.84
C ALA A 131 8.16 -9.84 6.61
N SER A 132 8.26 -8.59 6.16
CA SER A 132 9.15 -8.25 5.06
C SER A 132 10.62 -8.50 5.46
N PRO A 133 11.44 -9.07 4.56
CA PRO A 133 12.89 -9.20 4.80
C PRO A 133 13.62 -7.85 4.85
N THR A 134 13.00 -6.77 4.33
CA THR A 134 13.57 -5.41 4.38
C THR A 134 12.96 -4.56 5.51
N LEU A 135 12.15 -5.16 6.39
CA LEU A 135 11.57 -4.44 7.52
C LEU A 135 12.67 -3.96 8.49
N GLY A 136 12.68 -2.68 8.81
CA GLY A 136 13.70 -2.04 9.63
C GLY A 136 15.06 -1.92 8.94
N ALA A 137 15.11 -2.03 7.61
CA ALA A 137 16.36 -1.86 6.86
C ALA A 137 16.99 -0.50 7.18
N LYS A 138 18.21 -0.53 7.70
CA LYS A 138 18.95 0.69 8.02
C LYS A 138 19.27 1.44 6.73
N PRO A 139 19.17 2.78 6.71
CA PRO A 139 19.66 3.58 5.60
C PRO A 139 21.13 3.24 5.32
N PRO A 140 21.51 2.93 4.07
CA PRO A 140 22.91 2.73 3.72
C PRO A 140 23.71 4.04 3.83
N ALA A 141 25.04 3.94 3.83
CA ALA A 141 25.91 5.12 3.84
C ALA A 141 25.59 6.04 2.64
N GLY A 142 25.45 7.34 2.92
CA GLY A 142 25.09 8.35 1.91
C GLY A 142 23.60 8.46 1.59
N ALA A 143 22.74 7.66 2.23
CA ALA A 143 21.29 7.83 2.11
C ALA A 143 20.82 9.14 2.76
N VAL A 144 19.87 9.80 2.10
CA VAL A 144 19.07 10.89 2.66
C VAL A 144 17.98 10.25 3.51
N VAL A 145 18.08 10.40 4.84
CA VAL A 145 17.03 9.96 5.76
C VAL A 145 15.91 11.00 5.74
N LEU A 146 14.72 10.57 5.31
CA LEU A 146 13.53 11.42 5.25
C LEU A 146 12.70 11.31 6.52
N PHE A 147 12.59 10.12 7.10
CA PHE A 147 11.88 9.91 8.36
C PHE A 147 12.34 8.63 9.08
N ASP A 148 12.84 8.76 10.29
CA ASP A 148 13.31 7.67 11.16
C ASP A 148 12.58 7.61 12.52
N GLY A 149 11.53 8.43 12.69
CA GLY A 149 10.79 8.59 13.94
C GLY A 149 11.24 9.77 14.81
N THR A 150 12.31 10.49 14.45
CA THR A 150 12.87 11.58 15.27
C THR A 150 12.37 12.98 14.88
N SER A 151 12.20 13.27 13.60
CA SER A 151 11.67 14.55 13.12
C SER A 151 10.81 14.39 11.86
N PHE A 152 9.80 15.25 11.72
CA PHE A 152 8.94 15.34 10.54
C PHE A 152 9.41 16.43 9.55
N ASP A 153 10.51 17.11 9.84
CA ASP A 153 10.92 18.33 9.13
C ASP A 153 11.31 18.14 7.66
N ALA A 154 11.68 16.92 7.26
CA ALA A 154 11.93 16.63 5.86
C ALA A 154 10.68 16.77 4.99
N PHE A 155 9.50 16.85 5.61
CA PHE A 155 8.20 16.80 4.95
C PHE A 155 7.41 18.10 5.15
N ALA A 156 6.97 18.74 4.06
CA ALA A 156 6.00 19.82 4.10
C ALA A 156 4.62 19.26 4.49
N GLY A 157 4.09 19.70 5.63
CA GLY A 157 2.88 19.11 6.22
C GLY A 157 3.13 17.79 6.95
N GLY A 158 4.39 17.41 7.19
CA GLY A 158 4.72 16.25 8.01
C GLY A 158 4.19 16.41 9.44
N HIS A 159 3.46 15.42 9.92
CA HIS A 159 2.90 15.40 11.27
C HIS A 159 2.80 13.97 11.79
N GLU A 160 2.63 13.87 13.10
CA GLU A 160 2.51 12.60 13.80
C GLU A 160 1.07 12.08 13.76
N ASP A 161 0.92 10.77 13.86
CA ASP A 161 -0.36 10.11 14.08
C ASP A 161 -1.05 10.52 15.40
N ASP A 162 -2.39 10.41 15.42
CA ASP A 162 -3.21 10.81 16.57
C ASP A 162 -2.92 10.02 17.86
N LEU A 163 -2.40 8.79 17.75
CA LEU A 163 -2.06 7.95 18.89
C LEU A 163 -0.68 8.25 19.48
N LYS A 164 0.05 9.24 18.93
CA LYS A 164 1.39 9.63 19.41
C LYS A 164 2.40 8.48 19.39
N ARG A 165 2.35 7.66 18.33
CA ARG A 165 3.22 6.49 18.14
C ARG A 165 4.51 6.86 17.40
N ARG A 166 4.76 8.15 17.17
CA ARG A 166 5.89 8.66 16.38
C ARG A 166 5.93 8.11 14.97
N LEU A 167 4.75 7.97 14.36
CA LEU A 167 4.60 7.55 12.96
C LEU A 167 4.24 8.76 12.09
N LEU A 168 4.73 8.79 10.85
CA LEU A 168 4.45 9.85 9.91
C LEU A 168 3.07 9.63 9.27
N ALA A 169 2.21 10.63 9.40
CA ALA A 169 0.91 10.71 8.76
C ALA A 169 1.01 10.91 7.23
N PRO A 170 -0.01 10.50 6.45
CA PRO A 170 -0.09 10.75 5.02
C PRO A 170 -0.40 12.23 4.75
N GLY A 171 -0.66 12.57 3.48
CA GLY A 171 -1.01 13.95 3.10
C GLY A 171 0.20 14.88 3.07
N THR A 172 1.39 14.34 2.84
CA THR A 172 2.65 15.06 2.98
C THR A 172 3.59 14.86 1.80
N LYS A 173 4.57 15.76 1.64
CA LYS A 173 5.57 15.72 0.56
C LYS A 173 6.93 16.12 1.09
N THR A 174 8.01 15.53 0.59
CA THR A 174 9.35 15.99 0.94
C THR A 174 9.52 17.47 0.57
N LYS A 175 10.16 18.26 1.44
CA LYS A 175 10.54 19.65 1.13
C LYS A 175 11.58 19.71 0.02
N ARG A 176 12.46 18.70 -0.03
CA ARG A 176 13.36 18.46 -1.16
C ARG A 176 12.54 17.96 -2.36
N ASP A 177 12.69 18.63 -3.51
CA ASP A 177 11.87 18.44 -4.70
C ASP A 177 12.69 18.29 -5.99
N ASP A 178 13.96 17.93 -5.89
CA ASP A 178 14.89 17.76 -6.99
C ASP A 178 15.26 16.28 -7.24
N PHE A 179 14.56 15.32 -6.63
CA PHE A 179 14.86 13.90 -6.82
C PHE A 179 14.60 13.49 -8.28
N GLN A 180 15.63 12.92 -8.91
CA GLN A 180 15.58 12.40 -10.28
C GLN A 180 15.65 10.87 -10.26
N ASN A 181 16.86 10.32 -10.29
CA ASN A 181 17.08 8.89 -10.19
C ASN A 181 17.41 8.53 -8.76
N PHE A 182 16.78 7.49 -8.22
CA PHE A 182 17.02 7.09 -6.85
C PHE A 182 16.56 5.67 -6.54
N THR A 183 16.99 5.18 -5.38
CA THR A 183 16.34 4.08 -4.67
C THR A 183 15.67 4.63 -3.42
N LEU A 184 14.40 4.30 -3.20
CA LEU A 184 13.60 4.66 -2.04
C LEU A 184 13.30 3.40 -1.23
N HIS A 185 13.44 3.48 0.09
CA HIS A 185 12.84 2.56 1.04
C HIS A 185 11.75 3.28 1.82
N CYS A 186 10.63 2.60 2.05
CA CYS A 186 9.52 3.12 2.82
C CYS A 186 8.77 1.98 3.50
N GLU A 187 8.51 2.11 4.79
CA GLU A 187 7.60 1.22 5.52
C GLU A 187 6.24 1.88 5.72
N PHE A 188 5.17 1.10 5.55
CA PHE A 188 3.81 1.58 5.74
C PHE A 188 2.94 0.59 6.51
N LEU A 189 1.97 1.13 7.25
CA LEU A 189 1.04 0.39 8.09
C LEU A 189 -0.39 0.74 7.68
N LEU A 190 -1.17 -0.29 7.39
CA LEU A 190 -2.57 -0.17 7.02
C LEU A 190 -3.46 -0.41 8.25
N PRO A 191 -4.47 0.42 8.50
CA PRO A 191 -5.45 0.20 9.57
C PRO A 191 -6.34 -0.99 9.25
N PHE A 192 -6.87 -1.65 10.28
CA PHE A 192 -7.89 -2.67 10.09
C PHE A 192 -9.26 -2.00 9.85
N LYS A 193 -9.80 -2.15 8.64
CA LYS A 193 -11.11 -1.60 8.21
C LYS A 193 -12.00 -2.72 7.65
N PRO A 194 -12.55 -3.64 8.48
CA PRO A 194 -13.31 -4.79 8.00
C PRO A 194 -14.56 -4.43 7.19
N LEU A 195 -15.13 -3.23 7.38
CA LEU A 195 -16.26 -2.72 6.59
C LEU A 195 -15.83 -1.90 5.36
N GLY A 196 -14.55 -1.49 5.28
CA GLY A 196 -14.04 -0.68 4.17
C GLY A 196 -13.96 -1.48 2.87
N ARG A 197 -14.23 -0.83 1.74
CA ARG A 197 -14.19 -1.46 0.41
C ARG A 197 -13.62 -0.52 -0.64
N GLY A 198 -13.13 -1.10 -1.74
CA GLY A 198 -12.56 -0.35 -2.86
C GLY A 198 -11.51 0.67 -2.41
N GLN A 199 -11.53 1.85 -3.04
CA GLN A 199 -10.63 2.97 -2.71
C GLN A 199 -10.92 3.61 -1.33
N GLY A 200 -11.93 3.16 -0.59
CA GLY A 200 -12.17 3.57 0.80
C GLY A 200 -11.48 2.67 1.83
N ARG A 201 -10.86 1.57 1.41
CA ARG A 201 -10.21 0.60 2.31
C ARG A 201 -8.73 0.91 2.48
N ALA A 202 -8.42 1.89 3.33
CA ALA A 202 -7.04 2.29 3.67
C ALA A 202 -6.22 2.83 2.49
N ASN A 203 -6.81 3.72 1.69
CA ASN A 203 -6.15 4.27 0.51
C ASN A 203 -5.15 5.38 0.87
N SER A 204 -3.99 5.32 0.21
CA SER A 204 -2.92 6.30 0.21
C SER A 204 -2.04 6.02 -1.02
N GLY A 205 -0.82 6.52 -1.11
CA GLY A 205 0.03 6.27 -2.26
C GLY A 205 1.42 6.86 -2.07
N VAL A 206 2.43 6.20 -2.63
CA VAL A 206 3.80 6.72 -2.68
C VAL A 206 4.05 7.24 -4.07
N TYR A 207 4.16 8.56 -4.23
CA TYR A 207 4.46 9.16 -5.53
C TYR A 207 5.94 9.51 -5.66
N MET A 208 6.54 9.08 -6.76
CA MET A 208 7.82 9.57 -7.22
C MET A 208 7.57 10.86 -8.01
N GLN A 209 8.33 11.90 -7.65
CA GLN A 209 8.29 13.22 -8.26
C GLN A 209 6.92 13.94 -8.22
N ASP A 210 6.02 13.57 -7.29
CA ASP A 210 4.61 14.02 -7.30
C ASP A 210 3.84 13.61 -8.58
N ARG A 211 4.32 12.61 -9.33
CA ARG A 211 3.85 12.26 -10.69
C ARG A 211 3.41 10.81 -10.86
N TYR A 212 4.17 9.88 -10.29
CA TYR A 212 4.01 8.44 -10.54
C TYR A 212 3.76 7.73 -9.23
N GLU A 213 2.59 7.11 -9.08
CA GLU A 213 2.07 6.51 -7.87
C GLU A 213 2.31 5.00 -7.88
N VAL A 214 3.02 4.54 -6.86
CA VAL A 214 2.86 3.16 -6.38
C VAL A 214 1.73 3.18 -5.34
N GLN A 215 0.66 2.48 -5.66
CA GLN A 215 -0.57 2.52 -4.88
C GLN A 215 -0.40 1.92 -3.48
N VAL A 216 -0.97 2.53 -2.45
CA VAL A 216 -1.06 1.99 -1.09
C VAL A 216 -2.54 1.77 -0.75
N LEU A 217 -2.93 0.52 -0.48
CA LEU A 217 -4.32 0.16 -0.20
C LEU A 217 -4.35 -1.10 0.67
N ASP A 218 -5.38 -1.29 1.51
CA ASP A 218 -5.65 -2.64 2.04
C ASP A 218 -6.29 -3.50 0.95
N SER A 219 -5.41 -4.13 0.17
CA SER A 219 -5.78 -5.11 -0.85
C SER A 219 -5.48 -6.54 -0.41
N PHE A 220 -5.37 -6.82 0.90
CA PHE A 220 -5.13 -8.18 1.39
C PHE A 220 -6.21 -9.15 0.90
N GLY A 221 -5.80 -10.24 0.25
CA GLY A 221 -6.71 -11.22 -0.34
C GLY A 221 -7.41 -10.79 -1.63
N LEU A 222 -7.17 -9.58 -2.14
CA LEU A 222 -7.73 -9.12 -3.42
C LEU A 222 -6.92 -9.61 -4.63
N LYS A 223 -7.34 -9.19 -5.83
CA LYS A 223 -6.78 -9.65 -7.09
C LYS A 223 -5.35 -9.14 -7.35
N GLY A 224 -5.00 -7.96 -6.86
CA GLY A 224 -3.79 -7.23 -7.24
C GLY A 224 -3.99 -6.47 -8.55
N GLN A 225 -4.97 -5.57 -8.60
CA GLN A 225 -5.21 -4.72 -9.79
C GLN A 225 -4.30 -3.48 -9.82
N ASN A 226 -4.32 -2.76 -10.95
CA ASN A 226 -3.49 -1.57 -11.12
C ASN A 226 -3.81 -0.42 -10.15
N ASN A 227 -4.99 -0.42 -9.52
CA ASN A 227 -5.44 0.54 -8.52
C ASN A 227 -5.50 -0.07 -7.10
N GLU A 228 -4.90 -1.24 -6.90
CA GLU A 228 -4.73 -1.92 -5.61
C GLU A 228 -3.25 -1.86 -5.18
N CYS A 229 -2.93 -2.29 -3.95
CA CYS A 229 -1.61 -2.06 -3.34
C CYS A 229 -0.48 -2.62 -4.20
N GLY A 230 0.50 -1.77 -4.49
CA GLY A 230 1.64 -2.08 -5.34
C GLY A 230 1.37 -1.87 -6.82
N GLY A 231 0.14 -1.57 -7.25
CA GLY A 231 -0.16 -1.18 -8.61
C GLY A 231 0.45 0.16 -8.99
N LEU A 232 0.87 0.27 -10.25
CA LEU A 232 1.14 1.58 -10.85
C LEU A 232 -0.20 2.15 -11.28
N TYR A 233 -0.69 3.14 -10.54
CA TYR A 233 -2.11 3.51 -10.55
C TYR A 233 -2.66 3.80 -11.95
N SER A 234 -3.73 3.11 -12.35
CA SER A 234 -4.35 3.18 -13.68
C SER A 234 -3.44 2.80 -14.87
N LYS A 235 -2.25 2.25 -14.62
CA LYS A 235 -1.31 1.84 -15.68
C LYS A 235 -1.12 0.33 -15.68
N THR A 236 -0.53 -0.21 -14.61
CA THR A 236 -0.05 -1.60 -14.60
C THR A 236 -0.33 -2.27 -13.26
N ALA A 237 -0.96 -3.44 -13.32
CA ALA A 237 -1.19 -4.29 -12.15
C ALA A 237 0.14 -4.89 -11.66
N PRO A 238 0.35 -5.06 -10.35
CA PRO A 238 1.52 -5.79 -9.85
C PRO A 238 1.47 -7.24 -10.35
N SER A 239 2.65 -7.83 -10.61
CA SER A 239 2.75 -9.23 -11.07
C SER A 239 2.21 -10.25 -10.05
N VAL A 240 2.15 -9.86 -8.77
CA VAL A 240 1.55 -10.60 -7.67
C VAL A 240 1.10 -9.62 -6.58
N ASN A 241 -0.07 -9.86 -5.98
CA ASN A 241 -0.53 -9.11 -4.81
C ASN A 241 0.25 -9.55 -3.57
N MET A 242 1.15 -8.69 -3.10
CA MET A 242 2.02 -8.95 -1.94
C MET A 242 1.60 -8.21 -0.67
N CYS A 243 0.40 -7.62 -0.65
CA CYS A 243 -0.14 -6.96 0.53
C CYS A 243 -0.34 -8.00 1.64
N PHE A 244 0.37 -7.86 2.76
CA PHE A 244 0.04 -8.55 4.02
C PHE A 244 -1.28 -8.04 4.63
N PRO A 245 -1.86 -8.75 5.62
CA PRO A 245 -3.03 -8.27 6.35
C PRO A 245 -2.80 -6.88 6.98
N PRO A 246 -3.88 -6.10 7.21
CA PRO A 246 -3.76 -4.84 7.94
C PRO A 246 -3.21 -5.05 9.36
N LEU A 247 -2.64 -3.98 9.93
CA LEU A 247 -1.90 -3.98 11.19
C LEU A 247 -0.58 -4.78 11.16
N VAL A 248 -0.13 -5.19 9.97
CA VAL A 248 1.21 -5.70 9.71
C VAL A 248 1.98 -4.67 8.88
N TRP A 249 3.23 -4.40 9.26
CA TRP A 249 4.09 -3.49 8.51
C TRP A 249 4.47 -4.08 7.15
N GLN A 250 4.39 -3.23 6.14
CA GLN A 250 4.74 -3.54 4.75
C GLN A 250 5.98 -2.73 4.38
N THR A 251 6.78 -3.21 3.41
CA THR A 251 7.87 -2.42 2.82
C THR A 251 7.68 -2.21 1.33
N TYR A 252 8.04 -1.02 0.87
CA TYR A 252 8.41 -0.76 -0.51
C TYR A 252 9.89 -0.44 -0.62
N ASP A 253 10.55 -1.18 -1.51
CA ASP A 253 11.88 -0.86 -2.03
C ASP A 253 11.73 -0.55 -3.52
N ILE A 254 11.92 0.72 -3.88
CA ILE A 254 11.62 1.26 -5.21
C ILE A 254 12.90 1.77 -5.85
N GLU A 255 13.23 1.26 -7.02
CA GLU A 255 14.24 1.86 -7.89
C GLU A 255 13.51 2.66 -8.97
N PHE A 256 13.82 3.95 -9.06
CA PHE A 256 13.16 4.87 -9.98
C PHE A 256 14.21 5.59 -10.84
N ALA A 257 13.97 5.59 -12.15
CA ALA A 257 14.67 6.43 -13.10
C ALA A 257 13.66 7.39 -13.74
N ALA A 258 13.94 8.69 -13.65
CA ALA A 258 13.04 9.72 -14.15
C ALA A 258 12.89 9.68 -15.67
N ALA A 259 11.77 10.19 -16.17
CA ALA A 259 11.58 10.44 -17.59
C ALA A 259 12.65 11.41 -18.11
N LYS A 260 13.10 11.21 -19.34
CA LYS A 260 14.12 12.06 -19.98
C LYS A 260 13.47 13.00 -20.99
N PHE A 261 14.11 14.15 -21.15
CA PHE A 261 13.67 15.22 -22.03
C PHE A 261 14.90 15.76 -22.78
N ASP A 262 14.68 16.26 -24.00
CA ASP A 262 15.70 17.01 -24.74
C ASP A 262 15.79 18.48 -24.28
N ALA A 263 16.69 19.25 -24.90
CA ALA A 263 16.94 20.65 -24.54
C ALA A 263 15.72 21.55 -24.81
N GLU A 264 14.87 21.14 -25.76
CA GLU A 264 13.62 21.80 -26.12
C GLU A 264 12.45 21.42 -25.18
N GLY A 265 12.69 20.52 -24.23
CA GLY A 265 11.71 20.09 -23.24
C GLY A 265 10.73 19.03 -23.77
N LYS A 266 11.02 18.40 -24.91
CA LYS A 266 10.25 17.28 -25.43
C LYS A 266 10.74 15.98 -24.80
N LYS A 267 9.79 15.15 -24.37
CA LYS A 267 10.07 13.85 -23.75
C LYS A 267 10.77 12.91 -24.75
N THR A 268 11.87 12.31 -24.32
CA THR A 268 12.68 11.36 -25.10
C THR A 268 12.63 9.94 -24.55
N SER A 269 12.34 9.74 -23.26
CA SER A 269 12.08 8.41 -22.69
C SER A 269 11.09 8.46 -21.52
N ASN A 270 10.37 7.35 -21.31
CA ASN A 270 9.51 7.16 -20.15
C ASN A 270 10.32 7.06 -18.85
N ALA A 271 9.66 7.32 -17.72
CA ALA A 271 10.20 6.93 -16.43
C ALA A 271 10.18 5.40 -16.32
N VAL A 272 11.14 4.84 -15.60
CA VAL A 272 11.30 3.39 -15.41
C VAL A 272 11.31 3.08 -13.93
N ILE A 273 10.58 2.06 -13.52
CA ILE A 273 10.46 1.67 -12.12
C ILE A 273 10.63 0.17 -11.91
N THR A 274 11.39 -0.19 -10.87
CA THR A 274 11.33 -1.52 -10.26
C THR A 274 10.78 -1.36 -8.85
N VAL A 275 9.77 -2.14 -8.51
CA VAL A 275 9.13 -2.11 -7.18
C VAL A 275 9.24 -3.50 -6.57
N ARG A 276 9.78 -3.55 -5.35
CA ARG A 276 9.65 -4.71 -4.47
C ARG A 276 8.66 -4.39 -3.36
N HIS A 277 7.67 -5.26 -3.19
CA HIS A 277 6.71 -5.19 -2.09
C HIS A 277 6.99 -6.37 -1.17
N ASN A 278 7.38 -6.08 0.08
CA ASN A 278 7.80 -7.09 1.05
C ASN A 278 8.91 -8.01 0.52
N GLY A 279 9.91 -7.42 -0.14
CA GLY A 279 11.05 -8.13 -0.73
C GLY A 279 10.79 -8.83 -2.07
N VAL A 280 9.52 -8.97 -2.50
CA VAL A 280 9.16 -9.63 -3.76
C VAL A 280 9.03 -8.59 -4.89
N VAL A 281 9.69 -8.82 -6.02
CA VAL A 281 9.57 -7.96 -7.20
C VAL A 281 8.16 -8.06 -7.78
N ILE A 282 7.44 -6.95 -7.79
CA ILE A 282 6.07 -6.84 -8.34
C ILE A 282 6.00 -6.04 -9.63
N HIS A 283 7.01 -5.20 -9.89
CA HIS A 283 7.28 -4.53 -11.15
C HIS A 283 8.79 -4.61 -11.41
N ASP A 284 9.20 -5.02 -12.60
CA ASP A 284 10.62 -5.12 -12.97
C ASP A 284 10.89 -4.26 -14.21
N LYS A 285 11.67 -3.19 -14.03
CA LYS A 285 12.03 -2.22 -15.09
C LYS A 285 10.81 -1.78 -15.92
N GLN A 286 9.68 -1.57 -15.25
CA GLN A 286 8.42 -1.21 -15.86
C GLN A 286 8.48 0.24 -16.35
N GLU A 287 8.22 0.46 -17.63
CA GLU A 287 8.04 1.82 -18.16
C GLU A 287 6.70 2.40 -17.72
N ILE A 288 6.70 3.69 -17.38
CA ILE A 288 5.51 4.46 -17.02
C ILE A 288 5.29 5.55 -18.06
N ASN A 289 4.30 5.33 -18.93
CA ASN A 289 3.94 6.28 -19.98
C ASN A 289 3.03 7.39 -19.44
N GLY A 290 3.65 8.41 -18.85
CA GLY A 290 2.99 9.59 -18.31
C GLY A 290 2.60 9.45 -16.83
N PRO A 291 2.06 10.51 -16.21
CA PRO A 291 1.69 10.50 -14.81
C PRO A 291 0.53 9.53 -14.53
N THR A 292 0.38 9.18 -13.26
CA THR A 292 -0.67 8.29 -12.76
C THR A 292 -1.65 9.07 -11.89
N GLY A 293 -2.92 8.67 -11.88
CA GLY A 293 -3.90 9.17 -10.90
C GLY A 293 -3.91 10.70 -10.79
N GLY A 294 -3.75 11.20 -9.56
CA GLY A 294 -3.68 12.63 -9.25
C GLY A 294 -2.31 13.30 -9.48
N GLY A 295 -1.39 12.62 -10.15
CA GLY A 295 -0.01 13.06 -10.37
C GLY A 295 0.09 14.31 -11.23
N LYS A 296 1.15 15.09 -11.01
CA LYS A 296 1.48 16.28 -11.80
C LYS A 296 1.92 15.91 -13.23
N PRO A 297 1.82 16.85 -14.18
CA PRO A 297 2.45 16.67 -15.49
C PRO A 297 3.95 16.39 -15.36
N GLU A 298 4.49 15.60 -16.28
CA GLU A 298 5.93 15.34 -16.34
C GLU A 298 6.68 16.61 -16.75
N SER A 299 7.91 16.76 -16.27
CA SER A 299 8.81 17.84 -16.63
C SER A 299 10.27 17.37 -16.54
N PRO A 300 11.23 18.07 -17.18
CA PRO A 300 12.65 17.74 -17.07
C PRO A 300 13.22 17.90 -15.66
N GLN A 301 12.53 18.65 -14.78
CA GLN A 301 12.95 18.82 -13.38
C GLN A 301 12.62 17.58 -12.55
N GLY A 302 13.39 17.43 -11.47
CA GLY A 302 13.09 16.46 -10.42
C GLY A 302 11.75 16.74 -9.74
N GLY A 303 11.45 15.95 -8.72
CA GLY A 303 10.27 16.22 -7.89
C GLY A 303 10.41 15.65 -6.48
N PRO A 304 9.45 15.95 -5.60
CA PRO A 304 9.45 15.43 -4.25
C PRO A 304 8.94 13.98 -4.21
N ILE A 305 9.14 13.31 -3.08
CA ILE A 305 8.38 12.11 -2.75
C ILE A 305 7.09 12.55 -2.03
N GLN A 306 5.93 12.12 -2.53
CA GLN A 306 4.64 12.35 -1.87
C GLN A 306 4.16 11.08 -1.18
N LEU A 307 3.64 11.23 0.03
CA LEU A 307 2.82 10.25 0.71
C LEU A 307 1.38 10.77 0.69
N GLN A 308 0.53 10.20 -0.17
CA GLN A 308 -0.79 10.75 -0.50
C GLN A 308 -1.76 10.67 0.68
N GLY A 309 -2.43 11.77 1.00
CA GLY A 309 -3.57 11.77 1.91
C GLY A 309 -4.85 11.50 1.13
N HIS A 310 -5.61 10.48 1.52
CA HIS A 310 -6.88 10.11 0.89
C HIS A 310 -7.97 9.81 1.94
N GLY A 311 -7.98 10.58 3.04
CA GLY A 311 -8.96 10.46 4.11
C GLY A 311 -8.90 9.14 4.90
N ASN A 312 -7.79 8.41 4.81
CA ASN A 312 -7.57 7.16 5.53
C ASN A 312 -6.31 7.24 6.41
N PRO A 313 -6.34 6.68 7.63
CA PRO A 313 -5.21 6.71 8.56
C PRO A 313 -4.18 5.63 8.23
N VAL A 314 -3.43 5.83 7.15
CA VAL A 314 -2.26 5.02 6.76
C VAL A 314 -1.01 5.68 7.33
N PHE A 315 -0.11 4.92 7.93
CA PHE A 315 1.05 5.51 8.62
C PHE A 315 2.37 4.98 8.08
N TYR A 316 3.38 5.84 8.12
CA TYR A 316 4.69 5.57 7.55
C TYR A 316 5.79 5.61 8.60
N ARG A 317 6.85 4.84 8.36
CA ARG A 317 8.12 4.93 9.09
C ARG A 317 9.28 4.53 8.20
N ASN A 318 10.51 4.73 8.69
CA ASN A 318 11.74 4.30 8.04
C ASN A 318 11.77 4.65 6.54
N VAL A 319 11.75 5.95 6.26
CA VAL A 319 11.73 6.47 4.89
C VAL A 319 13.08 7.07 4.58
N TRP A 320 13.77 6.53 3.57
CA TRP A 320 15.08 7.02 3.14
C TRP A 320 15.32 6.83 1.65
N VAL A 321 16.17 7.67 1.08
CA VAL A 321 16.45 7.72 -0.36
C VAL A 321 17.96 7.69 -0.62
N VAL A 322 18.40 6.87 -1.56
CA VAL A 322 19.76 6.92 -2.14
C VAL A 322 19.65 7.52 -3.52
N VAL A 323 20.20 8.72 -3.70
CA VAL A 323 20.24 9.41 -5.00
C VAL A 323 21.27 8.73 -5.90
N LYS A 324 20.95 8.58 -7.20
CA LYS A 324 21.80 7.93 -8.22
C LYS A 324 22.25 8.91 -9.29
#